data_AF-A0A2G9TU53-F1
#
_entry.id   AF-A0A2G9TU53-F1
#
_cell.length_a   1.000
_cell.length_b   1.000
_cell.length_c   1.000
_cell.angle_alpha   90.00
_cell.angle_beta   90.00
_cell.angle_gamma   90.00
#
_symmetry.space_group_name_H-M   'P 1'
#
loop_
_entity.id
_entity.type
_entity.pdbx_description
1 polymer ?
#
loop_
_entity_poly.entity_id
_entity_poly.type
_entity_poly.pdbx_seq_one_letter_code
_entity_poly.pdbx_strand_id
1 'polypeptide(L)' 'VDSIGAIFVNRDGDLFAHVLQFMRDGKRTALPENSEILRQLVRESEFFGMDIWKSVLQQQLEVMEKRENQ' A
#
# COMPACT_ATOMS: atom_id res chain seq x y z
N VAL A 1 10.31 -3.93 -21.44
CA VAL A 1 10.21 -2.47 -21.61
C VAL A 1 9.58 -2.24 -22.97
N ASP A 2 8.55 -1.42 -23.08
CA ASP A 2 7.85 -1.17 -24.35
C ASP A 2 8.64 -0.24 -25.29
N SER A 3 8.04 0.14 -26.42
CA SER A 3 8.67 1.00 -27.43
C SER A 3 8.98 2.42 -26.96
N ILE A 4 8.44 2.86 -25.83
CA ILE A 4 8.70 4.18 -25.23
C ILE A 4 9.52 4.10 -23.93
N GLY A 5 9.97 2.91 -23.53
CA GLY A 5 10.76 2.72 -22.32
C GLY A 5 9.93 2.50 -21.05
N ALA A 6 8.62 2.24 -21.15
CA ALA A 6 7.79 1.90 -20.00
C ALA A 6 7.98 0.44 -19.58
N ILE A 7 7.96 0.21 -18.26
CA ILE A 7 7.97 -1.12 -17.66
C ILE A 7 6.52 -1.50 -17.37
N PHE A 8 6.06 -2.60 -17.95
CA PHE A 8 4.75 -3.15 -17.63
C PHE A 8 4.82 -3.93 -16.31
N VAL A 9 3.93 -3.58 -15.39
CA VAL A 9 3.71 -4.29 -14.13
C VAL A 9 2.29 -4.83 -14.13
N ASN A 10 2.14 -6.15 -14.07
CA ASN A 10 0.83 -6.82 -14.08
C ASN A 10 0.18 -6.81 -12.68
N ARG A 11 -0.14 -5.62 -12.18
CA ARG A 11 -0.78 -5.36 -10.88
C ARG A 11 -1.84 -4.27 -11.02
N ASP A 12 -2.61 -4.08 -9.95
CA ASP A 12 -3.60 -3.01 -9.86
C ASP A 12 -2.92 -1.64 -9.84
N GLY A 13 -3.20 -0.80 -10.85
CA GLY A 13 -2.58 0.52 -11.00
C GLY A 13 -3.03 1.53 -9.93
N ASP A 14 -4.24 1.40 -9.41
CA ASP A 14 -4.78 2.30 -8.39
C ASP A 14 -4.12 2.00 -7.03
N LEU A 15 -3.97 0.72 -6.69
CA LEU A 15 -3.20 0.33 -5.52
C LEU A 15 -1.71 0.65 -5.67
N PHE A 16 -1.16 0.51 -6.89
CA PHE A 16 0.24 0.83 -7.17
C PHE A 16 0.56 2.33 -6.96
N ALA A 17 -0.42 3.22 -7.14
CA ALA A 17 -0.22 4.63 -6.80
C ALA A 17 0.18 4.82 -5.32
N HIS A 18 -0.38 4.04 -4.40
CA HIS A 18 0.00 4.08 -2.98
C HIS A 18 1.41 3.54 -2.72
N VAL A 19 1.81 2.50 -3.46
CA VAL A 19 3.18 1.96 -3.43
C VAL A 19 4.18 3.08 -3.75
N LEU A 20 3.93 3.81 -4.85
CA LEU A 20 4.76 4.92 -5.30
C LEU A 20 4.82 6.06 -4.28
N GLN A 21 3.68 6.38 -3.64
CA GLN A 21 3.67 7.39 -2.58
C GLN A 21 4.54 6.96 -1.39
N PHE A 22 4.46 5.69 -0.98
CA PHE A 22 5.32 5.19 0.09
C PHE A 22 6.80 5.22 -0.28
N MET A 23 7.16 4.88 -1.51
CA MET A 23 8.54 4.98 -1.97
C MET A 23 9.06 6.43 -1.95
N ARG A 24 8.17 7.42 -2.11
CA ARG A 24 8.51 8.85 -2.12
C ARG A 24 8.65 9.42 -0.70
N ASP A 25 7.66 9.18 0.16
CA ASP A 25 7.52 9.87 1.44
C ASP A 25 7.87 8.99 2.66
N GLY A 26 8.05 7.69 2.44
CA GLY A 26 8.32 6.70 3.48
C GLY A 26 7.18 6.66 4.50
N LYS A 27 7.54 6.58 5.80
CA LYS A 27 6.55 6.52 6.90
C LYS A 27 5.67 7.77 7.04
N ARG A 28 5.95 8.86 6.33
CA ARG A 28 5.12 10.07 6.32
C ARG A 28 3.98 10.01 5.30
N THR A 29 3.91 8.92 4.53
CA THR A 29 2.87 8.71 3.53
C THR A 29 1.49 8.68 4.17
N ALA A 30 0.54 9.41 3.58
CA ALA A 30 -0.85 9.33 3.98
C ALA A 30 -1.40 7.93 3.71
N LEU A 31 -2.02 7.33 4.73
CA LEU A 31 -2.64 6.01 4.62
C LEU A 31 -4.15 6.16 4.42
N PRO A 32 -4.78 5.28 3.62
CA PRO A 32 -6.23 5.28 3.46
C PRO A 32 -6.96 5.03 4.80
N GLU A 33 -8.10 5.68 4.99
CA GLU A 33 -9.04 5.42 6.09
C GLU A 33 -10.12 4.41 5.68
N ASN A 34 -9.73 3.38 4.93
CA ASN A 34 -10.64 2.32 4.49
C ASN A 34 -9.96 0.97 4.74
N SER A 35 -10.57 0.16 5.61
CA SER A 35 -10.00 -1.12 6.05
C SER A 35 -9.86 -2.12 4.90
N GLU A 36 -10.75 -2.08 3.90
CA GLU A 36 -10.68 -2.95 2.73
C GLU A 36 -9.51 -2.58 1.82
N ILE A 37 -9.32 -1.28 1.55
CA ILE A 37 -8.17 -0.79 0.78
C ILE A 37 -6.86 -1.13 1.52
N LEU A 38 -6.80 -0.95 2.84
CA LEU A 38 -5.62 -1.30 3.63
C LEU A 38 -5.28 -2.80 3.52
N ARG A 39 -6.27 -3.70 3.59
CA ARG A 39 -6.05 -5.14 3.40
C ARG A 39 -5.48 -5.47 2.01
N GLN A 40 -5.93 -4.77 0.97
CA GLN A 40 -5.40 -4.94 -0.38
C GLN A 40 -3.97 -4.39 -0.51
N LEU A 41 -3.69 -3.23 0.08
CA LEU A 41 -2.33 -2.66 0.11
C LEU A 41 -1.33 -3.53 0.87
N VAL A 42 -1.75 -4.26 1.91
CA VAL A 42 -0.90 -5.26 2.56
C VAL A 42 -0.43 -6.31 1.56
N ARG A 43 -1.32 -6.81 0.68
CA ARG A 43 -0.96 -7.78 -0.37
C ARG A 43 -0.02 -7.18 -1.42
N GLU A 44 -0.20 -5.91 -1.80
CA GLU A 44 0.75 -5.24 -2.69
C GLU A 44 2.12 -5.07 -2.02
N SER A 45 2.16 -4.70 -0.74
CA SER A 45 3.42 -4.55 0.00
C SER A 45 4.21 -5.86 0.08
N GLU A 46 3.52 -7.00 0.15
CA GLU A 46 4.14 -8.34 0.07
C GLU A 46 4.68 -8.62 -1.34
N PHE A 47 3.89 -8.33 -2.38
CA PHE A 47 4.30 -8.53 -3.77
C PHE A 47 5.57 -7.74 -4.12
N PHE A 48 5.67 -6.49 -3.66
CA PHE A 48 6.83 -5.63 -3.91
C PHE A 48 7.98 -5.80 -2.89
N GLY A 49 7.84 -6.69 -1.89
CA GLY A 49 8.88 -6.95 -0.89
C GLY A 49 9.15 -5.76 0.05
N MET A 50 8.11 -5.00 0.41
CA MET A 50 8.20 -3.76 1.18
C MET A 50 7.82 -3.97 2.64
N ASP A 51 8.64 -4.70 3.39
CA ASP A 51 8.35 -5.10 4.78
C ASP A 51 8.02 -3.94 5.72
N ILE A 52 8.76 -2.83 5.61
CA ILE A 52 8.51 -1.64 6.44
C ILE A 52 7.12 -1.06 6.15
N TRP A 53 6.71 -1.04 4.88
CA TRP A 53 5.39 -0.54 4.52
C TRP A 53 4.29 -1.49 4.98
N LYS A 54 4.49 -2.79 4.81
CA LYS A 54 3.60 -3.84 5.32
C LYS A 54 3.30 -3.64 6.81
N SER A 55 4.34 -3.47 7.63
CA SER A 55 4.16 -3.25 9.08
C SER A 55 3.38 -1.98 9.39
N VAL A 56 3.61 -0.89 8.64
CA VAL A 56 2.87 0.36 8.79
C VAL A 56 1.38 0.19 8.43
N LEU A 57 1.09 -0.52 7.35
CA LEU A 57 -0.28 -0.80 6.92
C LEU A 57 -1.03 -1.68 7.92
N GLN A 58 -0.37 -2.72 8.45
CA GLN A 58 -0.94 -3.60 9.47
C GLN A 58 -1.25 -2.83 10.76
N GLN A 59 -0.34 -1.97 11.21
CA GLN A 59 -0.58 -1.13 12.39
C GLN A 59 -1.79 -0.20 12.19
N GLN A 60 -1.93 0.41 11.01
CA GLN A 60 -3.09 1.25 10.70
C GLN A 60 -4.39 0.46 10.68
N LEU A 61 -4.38 -0.75 10.10
CA LEU A 61 -5.55 -1.63 10.05
C LEU A 61 -6.01 -2.02 11.46
N GLU A 62 -5.08 -2.40 12.35
CA GLU A 62 -5.38 -2.70 13.75
C GLU A 62 -6.01 -1.50 14.48
N VAL A 63 -5.52 -0.28 14.21
CA VAL A 63 -6.09 0.95 14.78
C VAL A 63 -7.53 1.16 14.31
N MET A 64 -7.80 0.91 13.03
CA MET A 64 -9.15 1.03 12.46
C MET A 64 -10.12 0.00 13.03
N GLU A 65 -9.72 -1.27 13.09
CA GLU A 65 -10.56 -2.34 13.63
C GLU A 65 -10.90 -2.10 15.12
N LYS A 66 -9.97 -1.52 15.89
CA LYS A 66 -10.25 -1.13 17.28
C LYS A 66 -11.26 0.01 17.40
N ARG A 67 -11.30 0.93 16.43
CA ARG A 67 -12.29 2.03 16.41
C ARG A 67 -13.68 1.54 16.03
N GLU A 68 -13.77 0.57 15.12
CA GLU A 68 -15.06 0.00 14.69
C GLU A 68 -15.74 -0.85 15.77
N ASN A 69 -14.95 -1.42 16.69
CA ASN A 69 -15.43 -2.28 17.78
C ASN A 69 -15.71 -1.54 19.11
N GLN A 70 -15.62 -0.20 19.13
CA GLN A 70 -15.92 0.66 20.28
C GLN A 70 -17.24 1.40 20.08
#